data_AF-A0A7J5X810-F1
#
_entry.id   AF-A0A7J5X810-F1
#
_cell.length_a   1.000
_cell.length_b   1.000
_cell.length_c   1.000
_cell.angle_alpha   90.00
_cell.angle_beta   90.00
_cell.angle_gamma   90.00
#
_symmetry.space_group_name_H-M   'P 1'
#
loop_
_entity.id
_entity.type
_entity.pdbx_description
1 polymer ?
#
loop_
_entity_poly.entity_id
_entity_poly.type
_entity_poly.pdbx_seq_one_letter_code
_entity_poly.pdbx_strand_id
1 'polypeptide(L)'
;MYEMNFSLLVEDTLKNIVLPEYRQIIQLLMVVSVVLERNPELEFADKLDLDGLVKEAFNDYQKDCSRFEGMEKKDDMEAFYNTQPMGKRGTSSYLTKAVMILLLQGDFKPCKDDPCTVS
;
A
#
# COMPACT_ATOMS: atom_id res chain seq x y z
N MET A 1 30.11 -14.46 -14.43
CA MET A 1 29.03 -13.45 -14.33
C MET A 1 28.13 -13.98 -13.22
N TYR A 2 28.16 -13.38 -12.02
CA TYR A 2 27.32 -13.86 -10.93
C TYR A 2 25.88 -13.44 -11.23
N GLU A 3 25.03 -14.42 -11.50
CA GLU A 3 23.59 -14.20 -11.63
C GLU A 3 23.07 -13.83 -10.25
N MET A 4 22.65 -12.57 -10.11
CA MET A 4 22.12 -12.09 -8.84
C MET A 4 20.67 -12.55 -8.76
N ASN A 5 20.37 -13.42 -7.78
CA ASN A 5 19.00 -13.87 -7.56
C ASN A 5 18.09 -12.65 -7.36
N PHE A 6 16.84 -12.72 -7.84
CA PHE A 6 15.86 -11.63 -7.72
C PHE A 6 15.80 -11.04 -6.29
N SER A 7 15.90 -11.89 -5.27
CA SER A 7 15.94 -11.48 -3.86
C SER A 7 17.10 -10.53 -3.54
N LEU A 8 18.29 -10.77 -4.10
CA LEU A 8 19.47 -9.92 -3.90
C LEU A 8 19.34 -8.59 -4.66
N LEU A 9 18.73 -8.58 -5.85
CA LEU A 9 18.44 -7.34 -6.59
C LEU A 9 17.43 -6.46 -5.85
N VAL A 10 16.37 -7.07 -5.30
CA VAL A 10 15.36 -6.36 -4.50
C VAL A 10 16.01 -5.81 -3.23
N GLU A 11 16.79 -6.61 -2.51
CA GLU A 11 17.49 -6.16 -1.30
C GLU A 11 18.50 -5.05 -1.60
N ASP A 12 19.27 -5.17 -2.69
CA ASP A 12 20.23 -4.17 -3.16
C ASP A 12 19.56 -2.86 -3.61
N THR A 13 18.38 -2.95 -4.21
CA THR A 13 17.59 -1.76 -4.58
C THR A 13 17.01 -1.09 -3.33
N LEU A 14 16.45 -1.87 -2.41
CA LEU A 14 15.84 -1.37 -1.19
C LEU A 14 16.89 -0.83 -0.19
N LYS A 15 18.11 -1.39 -0.12
CA LYS A 15 19.14 -0.95 0.84
C LYS A 15 19.53 0.52 0.67
N ASN A 16 19.48 1.04 -0.55
CA ASN A 16 19.84 2.44 -0.85
C ASN A 16 18.75 3.44 -0.42
N ILE A 17 17.58 2.95 0.00
CA ILE A 17 16.52 3.76 0.57
C ILE A 17 16.83 3.99 2.04
N VAL A 18 17.29 5.22 2.31
CA VAL A 18 17.76 5.67 3.64
C VAL A 18 16.62 5.70 4.67
N LEU A 19 15.40 5.97 4.20
CA LEU A 19 14.23 6.15 5.05
C LEU A 19 13.39 4.85 5.10
N PRO A 20 13.28 4.17 6.26
CA PRO A 20 12.59 2.88 6.40
C PRO A 20 11.11 2.93 5.98
N GLU A 21 10.50 4.11 6.02
CA GLU A 21 9.14 4.39 5.61
C GLU A 21 8.92 4.12 4.13
N TYR A 22 9.82 4.66 3.30
CA TYR A 22 9.78 4.47 1.84
C TYR A 22 10.03 3.02 1.47
N ARG A 23 10.84 2.31 2.24
CA ARG A 23 11.07 0.87 2.06
C ARG A 23 9.79 0.07 2.24
N GLN A 24 8.98 0.38 3.26
CA GLN A 24 7.68 -0.27 3.48
C GLN A 24 6.70 -0.01 2.32
N ILE A 25 6.67 1.22 1.79
CA ILE A 25 5.83 1.57 0.63
C ILE A 25 6.24 0.75 -0.59
N ILE A 26 7.54 0.67 -0.91
CA ILE A 26 7.99 -0.12 -2.05
C ILE A 26 7.70 -1.62 -1.86
N GLN A 27 7.89 -2.15 -0.64
CA GLN A 27 7.52 -3.54 -0.35
C GLN A 27 6.04 -3.81 -0.61
N LEU A 28 5.16 -2.89 -0.19
CA LEU A 28 3.73 -2.99 -0.47
C LEU A 28 3.44 -2.92 -1.97
N LEU A 29 4.05 -1.98 -2.69
CA LEU A 29 3.87 -1.84 -4.14
C LEU A 29 4.32 -3.08 -4.91
N MET A 30 5.40 -3.74 -4.49
CA MET A 30 5.83 -5.01 -5.09
C MET A 30 4.77 -6.10 -4.90
N VAL A 31 4.18 -6.22 -3.70
CA VAL A 31 3.10 -7.17 -3.44
C VAL A 31 1.88 -6.86 -4.29
N VAL A 32 1.49 -5.59 -4.37
CA VAL A 32 0.35 -5.13 -5.17
C VAL A 32 0.57 -5.40 -6.66
N SER A 33 1.79 -5.17 -7.17
CA SER A 33 2.14 -5.50 -8.55
C SER A 33 1.89 -6.98 -8.88
N VAL A 34 2.31 -7.89 -7.98
CA VAL A 34 2.07 -9.34 -8.15
C VAL A 34 0.58 -9.67 -8.08
N VAL A 35 -0.20 -8.96 -7.25
CA VAL A 35 -1.66 -9.13 -7.20
C VAL A 35 -2.29 -8.70 -8.53
N LEU A 36 -1.90 -7.57 -9.10
CA LEU A 36 -2.42 -7.09 -10.39
C LEU A 36 -2.03 -7.99 -11.56
N GLU A 37 -0.80 -8.52 -11.56
CA GLU A 37 -0.38 -9.53 -12.55
C GLU A 37 -1.26 -10.79 -12.53
N ARG A 38 -1.80 -11.15 -11.37
CA ARG A 38 -2.69 -12.31 -11.20
C ARG A 38 -4.17 -12.01 -11.44
N ASN A 39 -4.58 -10.76 -11.35
CA ASN A 39 -5.97 -10.31 -11.44
C ASN A 39 -6.05 -9.18 -12.49
N PRO A 40 -5.98 -9.52 -13.80
CA PRO A 40 -5.93 -8.54 -14.89
C PRO A 40 -7.21 -7.71 -15.05
N GLU A 41 -8.29 -8.05 -14.34
CA GLU A 41 -9.51 -7.27 -14.22
C GLU A 41 -9.37 -6.04 -13.30
N LEU A 42 -8.33 -6.03 -12.47
CA LEU A 42 -7.98 -4.91 -11.59
C LEU A 42 -6.88 -4.07 -12.25
N GLU A 43 -7.12 -2.77 -12.36
CA GLU A 43 -6.15 -1.81 -12.88
C GLU A 43 -6.32 -0.49 -12.12
N PHE A 44 -5.22 0.24 -11.91
CA PHE A 44 -5.32 1.61 -11.42
C PHE A 44 -5.81 2.51 -12.55
N ALA A 45 -6.93 3.21 -12.34
CA ALA A 45 -7.52 4.06 -13.37
C ALA A 45 -6.63 5.26 -13.77
N ASP A 46 -5.79 5.74 -12.85
CA ASP A 46 -4.85 6.84 -13.08
C ASP A 46 -3.55 6.62 -12.28
N LYS A 47 -2.60 7.55 -12.40
CA LYS A 47 -1.33 7.55 -11.68
C LYS A 47 -1.54 7.43 -10.17
N LEU A 48 -0.70 6.61 -9.55
CA LEU A 48 -0.64 6.47 -8.11
C LEU A 48 0.08 7.67 -7.47
N ASP A 49 -0.67 8.51 -6.75
CA ASP A 49 -0.12 9.51 -5.84
C ASP A 49 0.27 8.84 -4.51
N LEU A 50 1.55 8.50 -4.40
CA LEU A 50 2.10 7.85 -3.19
C LEU A 50 2.05 8.78 -1.97
N ASP A 51 2.24 10.09 -2.15
CA ASP A 51 2.17 11.05 -1.05
C ASP A 51 0.74 11.18 -0.54
N GLY A 52 -0.24 11.21 -1.45
CA GLY A 52 -1.67 11.16 -1.14
C GLY A 52 -2.04 9.88 -0.37
N LEU A 53 -1.53 8.73 -0.82
CA LEU A 53 -1.76 7.43 -0.19
C LEU A 53 -1.23 7.38 1.26
N VAL A 54 0.00 7.85 1.47
CA VAL A 54 0.60 7.94 2.81
C VAL A 54 -0.20 8.87 3.71
N LYS A 55 -0.65 10.03 3.19
CA LYS A 55 -1.50 10.96 3.94
C LYS A 55 -2.84 10.35 4.32
N GLU A 56 -3.50 9.62 3.42
CA GLU A 56 -4.75 8.91 3.74
C GLU A 56 -4.54 7.85 4.82
N ALA A 57 -3.50 7.03 4.67
CA ALA A 57 -3.15 6.01 5.66
C ALA A 57 -2.85 6.64 7.03
N PHE A 58 -2.11 7.75 7.06
CA PHE A 58 -1.82 8.49 8.28
C PHE A 58 -3.07 9.11 8.91
N ASN A 59 -3.97 9.66 8.09
CA ASN A 59 -5.25 10.19 8.57
C ASN A 59 -6.09 9.10 9.25
N ASP A 60 -6.10 7.88 8.70
CA ASP A 60 -6.79 6.74 9.29
C ASP A 60 -6.14 6.27 10.60
N TYR A 61 -4.81 6.25 10.66
CA TYR A 61 -4.07 6.03 11.90
C TYR A 61 -4.44 7.06 12.98
N GLN A 62 -4.43 8.36 12.65
CA GLN A 62 -4.81 9.42 13.59
C GLN A 62 -6.26 9.26 14.08
N LYS A 63 -7.20 8.89 13.21
CA LYS A 63 -8.59 8.61 13.59
C LYS A 63 -8.65 7.47 14.62
N ASP A 64 -7.89 6.40 14.42
CA ASP A 64 -7.84 5.29 15.37
C ASP A 64 -7.18 5.71 16.70
N CYS A 65 -6.05 6.41 16.68
CA CYS A 65 -5.43 6.92 17.92
C CYS A 65 -6.37 7.84 18.71
N SER A 66 -7.09 8.74 18.03
CA SER A 66 -8.05 9.62 18.69
C SER A 66 -9.23 8.85 19.32
N ARG A 67 -9.69 7.77 18.67
CA ARG A 67 -10.82 6.94 19.14
C ARG A 67 -10.44 5.98 20.27
N PHE A 68 -9.24 5.41 20.23
CA PHE A 68 -8.85 4.32 21.12
C PHE A 68 -7.90 4.74 22.24
N GLU A 69 -7.12 5.81 22.04
CA GLU A 69 -6.06 6.22 22.97
C GLU A 69 -6.27 7.65 23.48
N GLY A 70 -7.26 8.38 22.94
CA GLY A 70 -7.53 9.77 23.31
C GLY A 70 -6.37 10.73 23.00
N MET A 71 -5.44 10.32 22.11
CA MET A 71 -4.30 11.13 21.72
C MET A 71 -4.73 12.27 20.80
N GLU A 72 -4.15 13.45 21.01
CA GLU A 72 -4.31 14.59 20.09
C GLU A 72 -3.62 14.30 18.75
N LYS A 73 -4.14 14.91 17.67
CA LYS A 73 -3.53 14.82 16.35
C LYS A 73 -2.12 15.39 16.39
N LYS A 74 -1.14 14.57 16.02
CA LYS A 74 0.24 15.00 15.79
C LYS A 74 0.48 15.12 14.30
N ASP A 75 1.09 16.23 13.86
CA ASP A 75 1.50 16.39 12.46
C ASP A 75 2.70 15.51 12.09
N ASP A 76 3.45 15.06 13.08
CA ASP A 76 4.58 14.17 12.89
C ASP A 76 4.15 12.71 12.69
N MET A 77 4.70 12.08 11.66
CA MET A 77 4.42 10.71 11.25
C MET A 77 5.35 9.69 11.92
N GLU A 78 6.33 10.11 12.74
CA GLU A 78 7.27 9.21 13.41
C GLU A 78 6.55 8.06 14.15
N ALA A 79 5.49 8.35 14.90
CA ALA A 79 4.71 7.33 15.60
C ALA A 79 3.98 6.37 14.67
N PHE A 80 3.53 6.86 13.50
CA PHE A 80 2.87 6.06 12.47
C PHE A 80 3.84 5.07 11.83
N TYR A 81 5.08 5.48 11.56
CA TYR A 81 6.10 4.62 10.97
C TYR A 81 6.72 3.64 11.97
N ASN A 82 6.69 3.97 13.26
CA ASN A 82 7.15 3.11 14.35
C ASN A 82 6.06 2.20 14.95
N THR A 83 4.91 2.06 14.29
CA THR A 83 3.89 1.09 14.74
C THR A 83 4.41 -0.35 14.60
N GLN A 84 3.76 -1.28 15.28
CA GLN A 84 4.17 -2.68 15.23
C GLN A 84 4.17 -3.21 13.78
N PRO A 85 5.21 -3.95 13.37
CA PRO A 85 5.38 -4.39 11.99
C PRO A 85 4.28 -5.36 11.52
N MET A 86 3.61 -6.03 12.47
CA MET A 86 2.55 -7.00 12.23
C MET A 86 1.38 -6.74 13.19
N GLY A 87 0.17 -6.61 12.66
CA GLY A 87 -1.03 -6.40 13.46
C GLY A 87 -2.06 -5.49 12.77
N LYS A 88 -3.29 -5.49 13.28
CA LYS A 88 -4.44 -4.77 12.68
C LYS A 88 -4.27 -3.25 12.60
N ARG A 89 -3.31 -2.68 13.32
CA ARG A 89 -3.00 -1.24 13.39
C ARG A 89 -1.53 -0.93 13.08
N GLY A 90 -0.86 -1.81 12.34
CA GLY A 90 0.47 -1.52 11.80
C GLY A 90 0.38 -0.58 10.59
N THR A 91 1.47 0.14 10.29
CA THR A 91 1.61 1.03 9.14
C THR A 91 1.18 0.34 7.84
N SER A 92 1.64 -0.90 7.66
CA SER A 92 1.30 -1.75 6.51
C SER A 92 -0.19 -2.00 6.36
N SER A 93 -0.96 -2.10 7.45
CA SER A 93 -2.41 -2.29 7.40
C SER A 93 -3.12 -1.03 6.89
N TYR A 94 -2.72 0.15 7.37
CA TYR A 94 -3.27 1.42 6.91
C TYR A 94 -2.90 1.70 5.45
N LEU A 95 -1.65 1.46 5.06
CA LEU A 95 -1.20 1.59 3.68
C LEU A 95 -1.93 0.62 2.76
N THR A 96 -2.07 -0.65 3.16
CA THR A 96 -2.82 -1.66 2.38
C THR A 96 -4.27 -1.24 2.22
N LYS A 97 -4.91 -0.73 3.29
CA LYS A 97 -6.27 -0.22 3.22
C LYS A 97 -6.39 0.92 2.20
N ALA A 98 -5.48 1.90 2.23
CA ALA A 98 -5.49 3.02 1.28
C ALA A 98 -5.30 2.53 -0.17
N VAL A 99 -4.35 1.62 -0.42
CA VAL A 99 -4.17 1.01 -1.75
C VAL A 99 -5.43 0.28 -2.21
N MET A 100 -6.05 -0.52 -1.34
CA MET A 100 -7.25 -1.29 -1.69
C MET A 100 -8.44 -0.37 -1.99
N ILE A 101 -8.59 0.73 -1.25
CA ILE A 101 -9.62 1.73 -1.55
C ILE A 101 -9.39 2.34 -2.93
N LEU A 102 -8.15 2.73 -3.25
CA LEU A 102 -7.80 3.27 -4.57
C LEU A 102 -8.06 2.28 -5.70
N LEU A 103 -7.71 1.00 -5.50
CA LEU A 103 -7.98 -0.07 -6.47
C LEU A 103 -9.49 -0.27 -6.69
N LEU A 104 -10.28 -0.26 -5.63
CA LEU A 104 -11.73 -0.48 -5.69
C LEU A 104 -12.52 0.74 -6.18
N GLN A 105 -11.93 1.93 -6.10
CA GLN A 105 -12.47 3.15 -6.72
C GLN A 105 -12.16 3.23 -8.22
N GLY A 106 -11.24 2.40 -8.72
CA GLY A 106 -10.95 2.29 -10.15
C GLY A 106 -12.06 1.59 -10.93
N ASP A 107 -12.03 1.75 -12.25
CA ASP A 107 -12.98 1.08 -13.14
C ASP A 107 -12.68 -0.42 -13.23
N PHE A 108 -13.68 -1.26 -12.96
CA PHE A 108 -13.59 -2.70 -13.23
C PHE A 108 -13.71 -2.93 -14.73
N LYS A 109 -12.72 -3.60 -15.34
CA LYS A 109 -12.79 -3.94 -16.76
C LYS A 109 -13.55 -5.26 -16.93
N PRO A 110 -14.81 -5.25 -17.40
CA PRO A 110 -15.56 -6.49 -17.56
C PRO A 110 -14.85 -7.37 -18.60
N CYS A 111 -14.65 -8.64 -18.27
CA CYS A 111 -14.17 -9.62 -19.22
C CYS A 111 -15.24 -9.75 -20.33
N LYS A 112 -14.85 -9.64 -21.60
CA LYS A 112 -15.79 -9.64 -22.74
C LYS A 112 -16.57 -10.96 -22.88
N ASP A 113 -16.13 -12.01 -22.19
CA ASP A 113 -16.75 -13.34 -22.18
C ASP A 113 -17.43 -13.68 -20.85
N ASP A 114 -17.79 -12.68 -20.02
CA ASP A 114 -18.48 -12.94 -18.76
C ASP A 114 -20.01 -13.10 -18.99
N PRO A 115 -20.58 -14.31 -18.87
CA PRO A 115 -22.01 -14.57 -19.13
C PRO A 115 -22.93 -13.94 -18.07
N CYS A 116 -22.36 -13.27 -17.08
CA CYS A 116 -23.04 -12.70 -15.92
C CYS A 116 -23.23 -11.17 -16.04
N THR A 117 -23.37 -10.62 -17.25
CA THR A 117 -23.83 -9.24 -17.43
C THR A 117 -25.36 -9.20 -17.38
N VAL A 118 -25.91 -8.72 -16.26
CA VAL A 118 -27.35 -8.45 -16.16
C VAL A 118 -27.64 -7.16 -16.93
N SER A 119 -28.43 -7.29 -18.00
CA SER A 119 -28.95 -6.17 -18.81
C SER A 119 -30.04 -5.39 -18.09
#